data_AF-A0AAE3GP88-F1
#
_entry.id   AF-A0AAE3GP88-F1
#
_cell.length_a   1.000
_cell.length_b   1.000
_cell.length_c   1.000
_cell.angle_alpha   90.00
_cell.angle_beta   90.00
_cell.angle_gamma   90.00
#
_symmetry.space_group_name_H-M   'P 1'
#
loop_
_entity.id
_entity.type
_entity.pdbx_description
1 polymer ?
#
loop_
_entity_poly.entity_id
_entity_poly.type
_entity_poly.pdbx_seq_one_letter_code
_entity_poly.pdbx_strand_id
1 'polypeptide(L)'
;MHSYQFLWLAHHWHHSIESLPLWWLSGQRTSFTSQFLFKFVFIWFPLLSIPPEVMIFVVLHHTVNLNWIHLNVKRNSWMRIVEWVYNTPNFHAVHHYYPDGKNLCAMFTFFDRIFGTYVDPDTIDYSKEQFGLDGEPVTVRMIVGI
;
A
#
# COMPACT_ATOMS: atom_id res chain seq x y z
N MET A 1 -6.30 1.94 6.89
CA MET A 1 -7.00 0.68 7.23
C MET A 1 -6.55 0.13 8.58
N HIS A 2 -5.56 0.75 9.21
CA HIS A 2 -4.72 0.10 10.22
C HIS A 2 -5.16 0.34 11.66
N SER A 3 -5.96 1.39 11.91
CA SER A 3 -6.40 1.76 13.25
C SER A 3 -7.75 1.15 13.67
N TYR A 4 -8.48 0.53 12.73
CA TYR A 4 -9.80 -0.05 12.99
C TYR A 4 -9.79 -1.54 12.65
N GLN A 5 -10.20 -2.39 13.60
CA GLN A 5 -10.12 -3.85 13.48
C GLN A 5 -10.73 -4.38 12.17
N PHE A 6 -11.93 -3.90 11.81
CA PHE A 6 -12.59 -4.34 10.57
C PHE A 6 -11.77 -4.02 9.31
N LEU A 7 -11.24 -2.80 9.23
CA LEU A 7 -10.43 -2.37 8.09
C LEU A 7 -9.06 -3.07 8.09
N TRP A 8 -8.54 -3.40 9.28
CA TRP A 8 -7.29 -4.15 9.42
C TRP A 8 -7.47 -5.57 8.91
N LEU A 9 -8.55 -6.27 9.27
CA LEU A 9 -8.84 -7.61 8.76
C LEU A 9 -8.92 -7.64 7.23
N ALA A 10 -9.56 -6.63 6.61
CA ALA A 10 -9.59 -6.50 5.16
C ALA A 10 -8.20 -6.28 4.54
N HIS A 11 -7.28 -5.67 5.28
CA HIS A 11 -5.94 -5.33 4.81
C HIS A 11 -4.85 -6.31 5.28
N HIS A 12 -5.17 -7.23 6.18
CA HIS A 12 -4.21 -8.10 6.86
C HIS A 12 -3.40 -8.97 5.89
N TRP A 13 -4.06 -9.52 4.87
CA TRP A 13 -3.39 -10.34 3.85
C TRP A 13 -2.34 -9.55 3.05
N HIS A 14 -2.54 -8.25 2.90
CA HIS A 14 -1.58 -7.39 2.21
C HIS A 14 -0.24 -7.33 2.95
N HIS A 15 -0.29 -7.25 4.28
CA HIS A 15 0.88 -7.20 5.18
C HIS A 15 1.45 -8.58 5.53
N SER A 16 0.89 -9.67 5.00
CA SER A 16 1.34 -11.04 5.29
C SER A 16 2.63 -11.44 4.56
N ILE A 17 3.41 -10.46 4.11
CA ILE A 17 4.65 -10.71 3.36
C ILE A 17 5.77 -10.82 4.39
N GLU A 18 6.40 -11.99 4.44
CA GLU A 18 7.34 -12.38 5.51
C GLU A 18 8.76 -11.85 5.28
N SER A 19 9.10 -11.32 4.10
CA SER A 19 10.45 -10.80 3.86
C SER A 19 10.52 -9.72 2.79
N LEU A 20 11.48 -8.80 2.99
CA LEU A 20 12.02 -7.98 1.93
C LEU A 20 12.90 -8.83 0.99
N PRO A 21 13.08 -8.39 -0.25
CA PRO A 21 12.41 -7.24 -0.87
C PRO A 21 10.94 -7.53 -1.21
N LEU A 22 10.08 -6.52 -1.08
CA LEU A 22 8.75 -6.55 -1.69
C LEU A 22 8.91 -6.92 -3.17
N TRP A 23 8.09 -7.83 -3.66
CA TRP A 23 8.06 -8.21 -5.07
C TRP A 23 6.76 -7.69 -5.68
N TRP A 24 6.80 -7.32 -6.95
CA TRP A 24 5.75 -6.52 -7.60
C TRP A 24 4.32 -7.07 -7.43
N LEU A 25 4.13 -8.39 -7.50
CA LEU A 25 2.83 -9.06 -7.32
C LEU A 25 2.36 -9.11 -5.87
N SER A 26 3.20 -8.78 -4.89
CA SER A 26 2.79 -8.70 -3.50
C SER A 26 1.70 -7.64 -3.27
N GLY A 27 1.67 -6.58 -4.09
CA GLY A 27 0.57 -5.63 -4.12
C GLY A 27 -0.79 -6.25 -4.46
N GLN A 28 -0.82 -7.43 -5.11
CA GLN A 28 -2.05 -8.16 -5.45
C GLN A 28 -2.60 -9.02 -4.31
N ARG A 29 -1.94 -9.06 -3.14
CA ARG A 29 -2.44 -9.71 -1.92
C ARG A 29 -3.56 -8.88 -1.28
N THR A 30 -4.66 -8.74 -2.00
CA THR A 30 -5.82 -7.95 -1.61
C THR A 30 -6.97 -8.88 -1.27
N SER A 31 -7.52 -8.79 -0.06
CA SER A 31 -8.67 -9.60 0.32
C SER A 31 -9.91 -9.30 -0.53
N PHE A 32 -10.88 -10.23 -0.56
CA PHE A 32 -12.18 -9.98 -1.19
C PHE A 32 -12.87 -8.74 -0.61
N THR A 33 -12.79 -8.55 0.71
CA THR A 33 -13.34 -7.36 1.38
C THR A 33 -12.63 -6.08 0.93
N SER A 34 -11.29 -6.07 0.86
CA SER A 34 -10.53 -4.91 0.37
C SER A 34 -10.86 -4.60 -1.08
N GLN A 35 -10.98 -5.63 -1.93
CA GLN A 35 -11.35 -5.49 -3.34
C GLN A 35 -12.76 -4.93 -3.49
N PHE A 36 -13.72 -5.39 -2.68
CA PHE A 36 -15.08 -4.87 -2.68
C PHE A 36 -15.11 -3.39 -2.26
N LEU A 37 -14.46 -3.04 -1.14
CA LEU A 37 -14.39 -1.66 -0.64
C LEU A 37 -13.77 -0.71 -1.67
N PHE A 38 -12.69 -1.15 -2.33
CA PHE A 38 -12.03 -0.36 -3.37
C PHE A 38 -12.91 -0.21 -4.62
N LYS A 39 -13.47 -1.31 -5.13
CA LYS A 39 -14.30 -1.30 -6.35
C LYS A 39 -15.60 -0.52 -6.16
N PHE A 40 -16.14 -0.50 -4.94
CA PHE A 40 -17.35 0.24 -4.62
C PHE A 40 -17.20 1.74 -4.91
N VAL A 41 -16.01 2.32 -4.75
CA VAL A 41 -15.76 3.74 -5.05
C VAL A 41 -16.03 4.08 -6.53
N PHE A 42 -15.86 3.12 -7.44
CA PHE A 42 -16.07 3.37 -8.87
C PHE A 42 -17.55 3.52 -9.26
N ILE A 43 -18.49 3.19 -8.38
CA ILE A 43 -19.92 3.45 -8.62
C ILE A 43 -20.21 4.94 -8.80
N TRP A 44 -19.37 5.81 -8.22
CA TRP A 44 -19.53 7.26 -8.33
C TRP A 44 -19.28 7.78 -9.75
N PHE A 45 -18.49 7.08 -10.57
CA PHE A 45 -18.22 7.52 -11.94
C PHE A 45 -19.50 7.62 -12.79
N PRO A 46 -20.30 6.55 -12.96
CA PRO A 46 -21.56 6.66 -13.69
C PRO A 46 -22.58 7.56 -12.98
N LEU A 47 -22.64 7.54 -11.63
CA LEU A 47 -23.60 8.37 -10.88
C LEU A 47 -23.35 9.87 -11.04
N LEU A 48 -22.10 10.28 -11.18
CA LEU A 48 -21.70 11.67 -11.41
C LEU A 48 -21.53 12.00 -12.90
N SER A 49 -21.91 11.08 -13.80
CA SER A 49 -21.73 11.23 -15.25
C SER A 49 -20.29 11.53 -15.66
N ILE A 50 -19.31 10.99 -14.92
CA ILE A 50 -17.89 11.10 -15.28
C ILE A 50 -17.65 10.20 -16.51
N PRO A 51 -16.95 10.69 -17.55
CA PRO A 51 -16.70 9.91 -18.76
C PRO A 51 -16.00 8.57 -18.46
N PRO A 52 -16.42 7.46 -19.09
CA PRO A 52 -15.82 6.13 -18.87
C PRO A 52 -14.30 6.09 -19.10
N GLU A 53 -13.77 6.92 -19.99
CA GLU A 53 -12.35 7.04 -20.29
C GLU A 53 -11.54 7.48 -19.06
N VAL A 54 -12.11 8.37 -18.24
CA VAL A 54 -11.48 8.81 -16.99
C VAL A 54 -11.44 7.66 -16.00
N MET A 55 -12.52 6.87 -15.91
CA MET A 55 -12.56 5.67 -15.07
C MET A 55 -11.48 4.66 -15.47
N ILE A 56 -11.38 4.39 -16.76
CA ILE A 56 -10.37 3.47 -17.33
C ILE A 56 -8.96 3.99 -16.98
N PHE A 57 -8.70 5.28 -17.18
CA PHE A 57 -7.42 5.88 -16.82
C PHE A 57 -7.09 5.71 -15.33
N VAL A 58 -8.05 5.99 -14.44
CA VAL A 58 -7.86 5.84 -12.98
C VAL A 58 -7.57 4.39 -12.60
N VAL A 59 -8.29 3.42 -13.18
CA VAL A 59 -8.08 1.99 -12.91
C VAL A 59 -6.71 1.53 -13.41
N LEU A 60 -6.31 1.93 -14.62
CA LEU A 60 -4.98 1.62 -15.17
C LEU A 60 -3.87 2.24 -14.32
N HIS A 61 -4.02 3.53 -14.00
CA HIS A 61 -3.06 4.24 -13.15
C HIS A 61 -2.94 3.57 -11.78
N HIS A 62 -4.05 3.21 -11.13
CA HIS A 62 -4.04 2.51 -9.86
C HIS A 62 -3.32 1.16 -9.97
N THR A 63 -3.60 0.39 -11.01
CA THR A 63 -2.96 -0.92 -11.23
C THR A 63 -1.46 -0.77 -11.39
N VAL A 64 -1.00 0.21 -12.18
CA VAL A 64 0.43 0.50 -12.35
C VAL A 64 1.05 0.98 -11.04
N ASN A 65 0.42 1.93 -10.34
CA ASN A 65 0.90 2.47 -9.07
C ASN A 65 1.02 1.38 -7.99
N LEU A 66 0.03 0.50 -7.87
CA LEU A 66 0.03 -0.59 -6.89
C LEU A 66 1.21 -1.54 -7.12
N ASN A 67 1.50 -1.91 -8.36
CA ASN A 67 2.66 -2.75 -8.66
C ASN A 67 3.99 -1.96 -8.55
N TRP A 68 3.99 -0.68 -8.89
CA TRP A 68 5.14 0.22 -8.78
C TRP A 68 5.66 0.32 -7.35
N ILE A 69 4.80 0.61 -6.37
CA ILE A 69 5.21 0.78 -4.97
C ILE A 69 5.63 -0.55 -4.30
N HIS A 70 5.43 -1.69 -4.97
CA HIS A 70 5.85 -3.02 -4.50
C HIS A 70 7.02 -3.59 -5.30
N LEU A 71 7.65 -2.80 -6.18
CA LEU A 71 8.78 -3.30 -6.97
C LEU A 71 9.96 -3.70 -6.08
N ASN A 72 10.59 -4.82 -6.44
CA ASN A 72 11.86 -5.27 -5.86
C ASN A 72 13.02 -4.46 -6.46
N VAL A 73 13.15 -3.21 -6.04
CA VAL A 73 14.24 -2.32 -6.48
C VAL A 73 15.08 -1.94 -5.29
N LYS A 74 16.41 -2.06 -5.43
CA LYS A 74 17.35 -1.57 -4.42
C LYS A 74 17.18 -0.07 -4.24
N ARG A 75 17.20 0.35 -2.98
CA ARG A 75 17.17 1.76 -2.61
C ARG A 75 18.22 2.56 -3.37
N ASN A 76 17.81 3.71 -3.89
CA ASN A 76 18.68 4.59 -4.65
C ASN A 76 18.37 6.06 -4.32
N SER A 77 19.39 6.92 -4.36
CA SER A 77 19.32 8.33 -3.99
C SER A 77 18.31 9.14 -4.82
N TRP A 78 18.03 8.74 -6.06
CA TRP A 78 16.99 9.41 -6.87
C TRP A 78 15.58 9.22 -6.30
N MET A 79 15.30 8.12 -5.59
CA MET A 79 13.98 7.87 -5.01
C MET A 79 13.62 8.95 -3.98
N ARG A 80 14.60 9.42 -3.21
CA ARG A 80 14.42 10.51 -2.25
C ARG A 80 13.88 11.79 -2.88
N ILE A 81 14.26 12.08 -4.13
CA ILE A 81 13.76 13.24 -4.87
C ILE A 81 12.28 13.03 -5.23
N VAL A 82 11.93 11.83 -5.69
CA VAL A 82 10.55 11.45 -6.04
C VAL A 82 9.64 11.46 -4.81
N GLU A 83 10.14 10.97 -3.67
CA GLU A 83 9.44 10.84 -2.38
C GLU A 83 8.99 12.18 -1.76
N TRP A 84 9.42 13.32 -2.31
CA TRP A 84 8.85 14.62 -1.95
C TRP A 84 7.40 14.77 -2.41
N VAL A 85 7.02 14.09 -3.50
CA VAL A 85 5.70 14.21 -4.11
C VAL A 85 5.01 12.86 -4.24
N TYR A 86 5.72 11.83 -4.69
CA TYR A 86 5.13 10.57 -5.13
C TYR A 86 5.72 9.36 -4.38
N ASN A 87 4.90 8.35 -4.15
CA ASN A 87 5.26 7.16 -3.39
C ASN A 87 6.21 6.26 -4.22
N THR A 88 7.22 5.70 -3.56
CA THR A 88 8.25 4.82 -4.13
C THR A 88 8.24 3.47 -3.41
N PRO A 89 8.89 2.43 -3.97
CA PRO A 89 9.07 1.17 -3.25
C PRO A 89 9.70 1.34 -1.86
N ASN A 90 10.66 2.25 -1.75
CA ASN A 90 11.38 2.54 -0.51
C ASN A 90 10.49 3.23 0.53
N PHE A 91 9.66 4.19 0.10
CA PHE A 91 8.71 4.85 0.98
C PHE A 91 7.60 3.91 1.45
N HIS A 92 7.04 3.10 0.54
CA HIS A 92 6.01 2.13 0.86
C HIS A 92 6.54 0.96 1.70
N ALA A 93 7.81 0.56 1.58
CA ALA A 93 8.39 -0.47 2.44
C ALA A 93 8.25 -0.11 3.93
N VAL A 94 8.44 1.17 4.30
CA VAL A 94 8.23 1.65 5.68
C VAL A 94 6.84 1.33 6.21
N HIS A 95 5.82 1.41 5.35
CA HIS A 95 4.45 1.07 5.70
C HIS A 95 4.30 -0.38 6.15
N HIS A 96 5.00 -1.30 5.48
CA HIS A 96 5.02 -2.74 5.82
C HIS A 96 5.85 -3.05 7.08
N TYR A 97 6.80 -2.18 7.45
CA TYR A 97 7.54 -2.29 8.72
C TYR A 97 6.77 -1.71 9.91
N TYR A 98 6.05 -0.61 9.69
CA TYR A 98 5.30 0.10 10.72
C TYR A 98 3.82 0.19 10.33
N PRO A 99 3.11 -0.95 10.35
CA PRO A 99 1.69 -0.99 9.99
C PRO A 99 0.83 -0.19 10.98
N ASP A 100 1.36 0.23 12.13
CA ASP A 100 0.68 1.01 13.16
C ASP A 100 0.37 2.46 12.76
N GLY A 101 0.81 2.92 11.58
CA GLY A 101 0.33 4.18 11.03
C GLY A 101 1.36 5.05 10.32
N LYS A 102 2.47 4.48 9.84
CA LYS A 102 3.51 5.26 9.13
C LYS A 102 3.40 5.10 7.62
N ASN A 103 3.77 6.17 6.89
CA ASN A 103 3.85 6.22 5.43
C ASN A 103 2.61 5.60 4.73
N LEU A 104 1.43 6.11 5.07
CA LEU A 104 0.12 5.56 4.73
C LEU A 104 -0.34 5.87 3.30
N CYS A 105 0.25 6.85 2.62
CA CYS A 105 -0.24 7.22 1.29
C CYS A 105 -0.02 6.10 0.25
N ALA A 106 -0.97 5.92 -0.66
CA ALA A 106 -0.79 5.04 -1.81
C ALA A 106 -0.04 5.71 -2.98
N MET A 107 -0.19 7.04 -3.10
CA MET A 107 0.29 7.78 -4.28
C MET A 107 1.11 9.01 -3.92
N PHE A 108 0.56 9.89 -3.08
CA PHE A 108 1.17 11.19 -2.81
C PHE A 108 1.66 11.33 -1.38
N THR A 109 2.97 11.48 -1.22
CA THR A 109 3.67 11.47 0.07
C THR A 109 3.52 12.76 0.86
N PHE A 110 3.02 13.83 0.24
CA PHE A 110 2.75 15.08 0.95
C PHE A 110 1.60 14.91 1.96
N PHE A 111 0.66 13.96 1.76
CA PHE A 111 -0.37 13.68 2.76
C PHE A 111 0.24 13.18 4.07
N ASP A 112 1.23 12.31 4.01
CA ASP A 112 1.92 11.84 5.22
C ASP A 112 2.63 12.96 5.97
N ARG A 113 3.11 13.99 5.27
CA ARG A 113 3.72 15.17 5.88
C ARG A 113 2.67 16.08 6.52
N ILE A 114 1.54 16.29 5.84
CA ILE A 114 0.42 17.09 6.34
C ILE A 114 -0.20 16.46 7.60
N PHE A 115 -0.35 15.13 7.60
CA PHE A 115 -0.99 14.40 8.69
C PHE A 115 -0.02 13.83 9.74
N GLY A 116 1.29 14.08 9.59
CA GLY A 116 2.29 13.69 10.59
C GLY A 116 2.58 12.19 10.66
N THR A 117 2.26 11.42 9.60
CA THR A 117 2.54 9.98 9.49
C THR A 117 3.84 9.68 8.73
N TYR A 118 4.51 10.71 8.21
CA TYR A 118 5.77 10.58 7.49
C TYR A 118 6.90 10.09 8.39
N VAL A 119 7.61 9.06 7.91
CA VAL A 119 8.90 8.60 8.41
C VAL A 119 9.85 8.54 7.23
N ASP A 120 11.03 9.14 7.41
CA ASP A 120 12.09 9.10 6.42
C ASP A 120 12.61 7.66 6.31
N PRO A 121 12.48 7.00 5.15
CA PRO A 121 12.97 5.64 5.02
C PRO A 121 14.47 5.53 5.29
N ASP A 122 15.28 6.60 5.09
CA ASP A 122 16.77 6.57 5.25
C ASP A 122 17.18 6.43 6.71
N THR A 123 16.25 6.67 7.64
CA THR A 123 16.49 6.62 9.08
C THR A 123 16.22 5.26 9.71
N ILE A 124 15.65 4.32 8.96
CA ILE A 124 15.24 3.01 9.46
C ILE A 124 16.36 1.99 9.26
N ASP A 125 16.73 1.31 10.35
CA ASP A 125 17.64 0.15 10.30
C ASP A 125 16.83 -1.13 10.08
N TYR A 126 16.55 -1.43 8.82
CA TYR A 126 15.78 -2.60 8.40
C TYR A 126 16.39 -3.96 8.81
N SER A 127 17.65 -4.00 9.27
CA SER A 127 18.26 -5.23 9.78
C SER A 127 17.79 -5.59 11.20
N LYS A 128 17.18 -4.64 11.90
CA LYS A 128 16.72 -4.78 13.28
C LYS A 128 15.20 -4.76 13.44
N GLU A 129 14.48 -4.43 12.38
CA GLU A 129 13.03 -4.25 12.39
C GLU A 129 12.34 -5.50 11.82
N GLN A 130 11.23 -5.91 12.44
CA GLN A 130 10.42 -7.02 11.95
C GLN A 130 9.67 -6.58 10.69
N PHE A 131 9.76 -7.38 9.63
CA PHE A 131 9.08 -7.07 8.37
C PHE A 131 7.74 -7.79 8.28
N GLY A 132 6.66 -7.03 8.08
CA GLY A 132 5.32 -7.59 7.96
C GLY A 132 4.93 -8.43 9.17
N LEU A 133 4.10 -9.45 8.93
CA LEU A 133 3.59 -10.37 9.95
C LEU A 133 4.42 -11.66 9.99
N ASP A 134 5.73 -11.51 10.19
CA ASP A 134 6.69 -12.63 10.14
C ASP A 134 6.24 -13.82 11.03
N GLY A 135 6.09 -14.99 10.40
CA GLY A 135 5.69 -16.24 11.06
C GLY A 135 4.20 -16.55 11.12
N GLU A 136 3.29 -15.68 10.67
CA GLU A 136 1.85 -15.98 10.62
C GLU A 136 1.45 -16.71 9.33
N PRO A 137 0.85 -17.92 9.40
CA PRO A 137 0.41 -18.63 8.19
C PRO A 137 -0.73 -17.89 7.50
N VAL A 138 -0.67 -17.76 6.18
CA VAL A 138 -1.77 -17.21 5.38
C VAL A 138 -3.00 -18.09 5.54
N THR A 139 -4.09 -17.52 6.04
CA THR A 139 -5.36 -18.23 6.27
C THR A 139 -6.44 -17.82 5.26
N VAL A 140 -7.49 -18.66 5.13
CA VAL A 140 -8.68 -18.31 4.33
C VAL A 140 -9.34 -17.02 4.84
N ARG A 141 -9.33 -16.79 6.15
CA ARG A 141 -9.86 -15.56 6.77
C ARG A 141 -9.15 -14.31 6.25
N MET A 142 -7.83 -14.37 6.06
CA MET A 142 -7.05 -13.27 5.48
C MET A 142 -7.45 -13.03 4.02
N ILE A 143 -7.62 -14.09 3.23
CA ILE A 143 -8.04 -13.98 1.82
C ILE A 143 -9.44 -13.37 1.70
N VAL A 144 -10.36 -13.73 2.60
CA VAL A 144 -11.71 -13.15 2.65
C VAL A 144 -11.70 -11.72 3.22
N GLY A 145 -10.88 -11.47 4.23
CA GLY A 145 -10.76 -10.20 4.94
C GLY A 145 -11.71 -10.08 6.13
N ILE A 146 -11.87 -11.14 6.93
CA ILE A 146 -12.78 -11.25 8.10
C ILE A 146 -12.14 -11.92 9.32
#